data_AF-A0AAD7YMQ6-F1
#
_entry.id   AF-A0AAD7YMQ6-F1
#
_cell.length_a   1.000
_cell.length_b   1.000
_cell.length_c   1.000
_cell.angle_alpha   90.00
_cell.angle_beta   90.00
_cell.angle_gamma   90.00
#
_symmetry.space_group_name_H-M   'P 1'
#
loop_
_entity.id
_entity.type
_entity.pdbx_description
1 polymer ?
#
loop_
_entity_poly.entity_id
_entity_poly.type
_entity_poly.pdbx_seq_one_letter_code
_entity_poly.pdbx_strand_id
1 'polypeptide(L)'
;MKQSYLAQYIMDKRLCGRVFQPNSMFCCRNNSETIYKITMTDDISECFQVSKDPTLCEREICIAQKKGFATDDNKIDKAKLEKIMTKDLGTNAELLEDVMTNCLNGNFEKYAPPDFCNFMKMRHCVSMQILNYCQEWNKNVECQETKKLVRECVKILT
;
A
#
# COMPACT_ATOMS: atom_id res chain seq x y z
N MET A 1 -1.30 -32.86 -2.53
CA MET A 1 -1.13 -31.97 -1.35
C MET A 1 -0.58 -30.59 -1.68
N LYS A 2 0.52 -30.41 -2.44
CA LYS A 2 1.05 -29.04 -2.75
C LYS A 2 0.09 -28.10 -3.49
N GLN A 3 -0.80 -28.64 -4.32
CA GLN A 3 -1.70 -27.86 -5.18
C GLN A 3 -2.86 -27.19 -4.42
N SER A 4 -3.35 -27.80 -3.32
CA SER A 4 -4.40 -27.20 -2.49
C SER A 4 -3.87 -26.06 -1.60
N TYR A 5 -2.62 -26.16 -1.14
CA TYR A 5 -1.96 -25.10 -0.37
C TYR A 5 -1.69 -23.85 -1.22
N LEU A 6 -1.28 -24.03 -2.48
CA LEU A 6 -1.07 -22.91 -3.39
C LEU A 6 -2.39 -22.18 -3.71
N ALA A 7 -3.48 -22.93 -3.89
CA ALA A 7 -4.81 -22.37 -4.12
C ALA A 7 -5.32 -21.58 -2.90
N GLN A 8 -5.16 -22.12 -1.69
CA GLN A 8 -5.51 -21.42 -0.46
C GLN A 8 -4.69 -20.14 -0.28
N TYR A 9 -3.38 -20.20 -0.49
CA TYR A 9 -2.49 -19.04 -0.40
C TYR A 9 -2.84 -17.93 -1.41
N ILE A 10 -3.24 -18.29 -2.62
CA ILE A 10 -3.70 -17.33 -3.64
C ILE A 10 -5.04 -16.70 -3.23
N MET A 11 -5.95 -17.48 -2.64
CA MET A 11 -7.23 -16.99 -2.11
C MET A 11 -7.03 -16.04 -0.93
N ASP A 12 -6.11 -16.35 -0.03
CA ASP A 12 -5.77 -15.52 1.13
C ASP A 12 -5.15 -14.18 0.69
N LYS A 13 -4.28 -14.19 -0.33
CA LYS A 13 -3.75 -12.96 -0.94
C LYS A 13 -4.82 -12.10 -1.59
N ARG A 14 -5.79 -12.71 -2.27
CA ARG A 14 -6.93 -11.98 -2.85
C ARG A 14 -7.81 -11.36 -1.77
N LEU A 15 -7.96 -12.02 -0.63
CA LEU A 15 -8.65 -11.45 0.54
C LEU A 15 -7.94 -10.18 1.02
N CYS A 16 -6.61 -10.18 1.06
CA CYS A 16 -5.82 -9.02 1.44
C CYS A 16 -5.94 -7.83 0.49
N GLY A 17 -6.35 -8.05 -0.76
CA GLY A 17 -6.74 -6.98 -1.68
C GLY A 17 -7.86 -6.09 -1.14
N ARG A 18 -8.74 -6.62 -0.28
CA ARG A 18 -9.87 -5.86 0.30
C ARG A 18 -9.42 -4.80 1.31
N VAL A 19 -8.22 -4.91 1.87
CA VAL A 19 -7.62 -3.89 2.74
C VAL A 19 -7.43 -2.56 1.99
N PHE A 20 -7.33 -2.59 0.67
CA PHE A 20 -7.04 -1.41 -0.15
C PHE A 20 -8.29 -0.79 -0.76
N GLN A 21 -9.48 -1.15 -0.25
CA GLN A 21 -10.69 -0.43 -0.62
C GLN A 21 -10.61 1.03 -0.10
N PRO A 22 -11.20 2.00 -0.82
CA PRO A 22 -11.06 3.42 -0.50
C PRO A 22 -11.36 3.76 0.97
N ASN A 23 -12.37 3.12 1.56
CA ASN A 23 -12.79 3.38 2.94
C ASN A 23 -11.81 2.88 3.99
N SER A 24 -11.07 1.82 3.70
CA SER A 24 -10.15 1.17 4.64
C SER A 24 -9.02 2.11 5.09
N MET A 25 -8.56 3.01 4.22
CA MET A 25 -7.53 3.99 4.56
C MET A 25 -8.02 5.06 5.55
N PHE A 26 -9.33 5.32 5.60
CA PHE A 26 -9.95 6.24 6.56
C PHE A 26 -10.28 5.58 7.90
N CYS A 27 -10.02 4.29 8.05
CA CYS A 27 -10.29 3.57 9.29
C CYS A 27 -9.26 3.81 10.40
N CYS A 28 -8.06 4.29 10.05
CA CYS A 28 -7.06 4.70 11.03
C CYS A 28 -7.20 6.18 11.39
N ARG A 29 -7.39 6.49 12.69
CA ARG A 29 -7.60 7.87 13.17
C ARG A 29 -6.31 8.69 13.14
N ASN A 30 -5.25 8.17 13.77
CA ASN A 30 -4.03 8.95 14.05
C ASN A 30 -3.02 8.95 12.89
N ASN A 31 -3.13 8.02 11.95
CA ASN A 31 -2.26 7.98 10.76
C ASN A 31 -2.90 8.68 9.55
N SER A 32 -4.06 9.33 9.70
CA SER A 32 -4.76 9.98 8.58
C SER A 32 -3.89 11.04 7.90
N GLU A 33 -3.09 11.81 8.65
CA GLU A 33 -2.17 12.80 8.09
C GLU A 33 -0.97 12.14 7.37
N THR A 34 -0.38 11.08 7.94
CA THR A 34 0.71 10.31 7.32
C THR A 34 0.23 9.59 6.06
N ILE A 35 -0.93 8.95 6.13
CA ILE A 35 -1.60 8.32 4.98
C ILE A 35 -1.89 9.38 3.93
N TYR A 36 -2.45 10.53 4.30
CA TYR A 36 -2.76 11.61 3.37
C TYR A 36 -1.48 12.19 2.73
N LYS A 37 -0.39 12.39 3.48
CA LYS A 37 0.92 12.76 2.94
C LYS A 37 1.45 11.75 1.93
N ILE A 38 1.40 10.47 2.29
CA ILE A 38 1.94 9.42 1.44
C ILE A 38 1.05 9.16 0.22
N THR A 39 -0.25 9.41 0.28
CA THR A 39 -1.22 9.05 -0.77
C THR A 39 -1.83 10.22 -1.55
N MET A 40 -1.81 11.46 -1.05
CA MET A 40 -2.69 12.55 -1.54
C MET A 40 -2.08 13.97 -1.58
N THR A 41 -0.83 14.22 -1.18
CA THR A 41 -0.35 15.62 -0.97
C THR A 41 0.15 16.43 -2.16
N ASP A 42 0.06 15.92 -3.38
CA ASP A 42 0.32 16.73 -4.58
C ASP A 42 -0.99 16.93 -5.33
N ASP A 43 -1.07 17.91 -6.23
CA ASP A 43 -2.19 18.02 -7.17
C ASP A 43 -2.17 16.82 -8.14
N ILE A 44 -2.63 15.69 -7.62
CA ILE A 44 -2.80 14.41 -8.31
C ILE A 44 -4.24 14.29 -8.83
N SER A 45 -5.03 15.36 -8.76
CA SER A 45 -6.44 15.36 -9.18
C SER A 45 -6.58 14.93 -10.65
N GLU A 46 -5.63 15.33 -11.50
CA GLU A 46 -5.53 14.89 -12.89
C GLU A 46 -5.31 13.38 -13.03
N CYS A 47 -4.59 12.73 -12.10
CA CYS A 47 -4.34 11.28 -12.14
C CYS A 47 -5.62 10.47 -11.93
N PHE A 48 -6.64 11.03 -11.26
CA PHE A 48 -7.97 10.42 -11.14
C PHE A 48 -8.81 10.55 -12.41
N GLN A 49 -8.41 11.43 -13.33
CA GLN A 49 -9.06 11.59 -14.64
C GLN A 49 -8.46 10.67 -15.70
N VAL A 50 -7.20 10.22 -15.51
CA VAL A 50 -6.49 9.31 -16.42
C VAL A 50 -7.20 7.97 -16.57
N SER A 51 -7.77 7.44 -15.48
CA SER A 51 -8.56 6.22 -15.51
C SER A 51 -9.64 6.22 -14.43
N LYS A 52 -10.86 5.80 -14.82
CA LYS A 52 -11.94 5.48 -13.88
C LYS A 52 -11.83 4.06 -13.31
N ASP A 53 -11.03 3.21 -13.95
CA ASP A 53 -10.77 1.85 -13.46
C ASP A 53 -9.58 1.89 -12.48
N PRO A 54 -9.80 1.57 -11.19
CA PRO A 54 -8.76 1.57 -10.17
C PRO A 54 -7.78 0.39 -10.29
N THR A 55 -8.05 -0.57 -11.18
CA THR A 55 -7.15 -1.70 -11.48
C THR A 55 -6.15 -1.38 -12.58
N LEU A 56 -6.33 -0.24 -13.26
CA LEU A 56 -5.43 0.24 -14.30
C LEU A 56 -4.22 0.96 -13.70
N CYS A 57 -3.04 0.67 -14.26
CA CYS A 57 -1.75 1.08 -13.75
C CYS A 57 -1.42 2.55 -14.01
N GLU A 58 -2.06 3.14 -15.01
CA GLU A 58 -1.85 4.48 -15.50
C GLU A 58 -2.05 5.52 -14.41
N ARG A 59 -3.04 5.30 -13.53
CA ARG A 59 -3.28 6.17 -12.38
C ARG A 59 -2.13 6.14 -11.39
N GLU A 60 -1.63 4.95 -11.04
CA GLU A 60 -0.52 4.81 -10.08
C GLU A 60 0.81 5.30 -10.66
N ILE A 61 1.03 5.10 -11.96
CA ILE A 61 2.18 5.66 -12.68
C ILE A 61 2.13 7.19 -12.65
N CYS A 62 0.97 7.80 -12.94
CA CYS A 62 0.78 9.25 -12.88
C CYS A 62 1.09 9.80 -11.48
N ILE A 63 0.58 9.15 -10.43
CA ILE A 63 0.87 9.53 -9.04
C ILE A 63 2.37 9.43 -8.75
N ALA A 64 3.03 8.37 -9.20
CA ALA A 64 4.46 8.17 -9.00
C ALA A 64 5.32 9.19 -9.75
N GLN A 65 4.91 9.60 -10.95
CA GLN A 65 5.56 10.66 -11.73
C GLN A 65 5.41 12.02 -11.02
N LYS A 66 4.21 12.36 -10.54
CA LYS A 66 3.96 13.61 -9.79
C LYS A 66 4.77 13.68 -8.50
N LYS A 67 4.85 12.56 -7.77
CA LYS A 67 5.69 12.43 -6.57
C LYS A 67 7.18 12.32 -6.87
N GLY A 68 7.55 12.20 -8.14
CA GLY A 68 8.94 12.21 -8.60
C GLY A 68 9.71 10.91 -8.36
N PHE A 69 9.05 9.77 -8.12
CA PHE A 69 9.71 8.47 -7.94
C PHE A 69 9.45 7.46 -9.06
N ALA A 70 8.83 7.89 -10.16
CA ALA A 70 8.83 7.13 -11.41
C ALA A 70 10.01 7.55 -12.30
N THR A 71 10.61 6.57 -12.98
CA THR A 71 11.55 6.79 -14.09
C THR A 71 10.80 7.04 -15.41
N ASP A 72 11.50 7.55 -16.42
CA ASP A 72 10.93 7.82 -17.76
C ASP A 72 10.43 6.55 -18.46
N ASP A 73 10.95 5.37 -18.08
CA ASP A 73 10.51 4.05 -18.57
C ASP A 73 9.43 3.41 -17.69
N ASN A 74 8.72 4.21 -16.87
CA ASN A 74 7.63 3.78 -15.98
C ASN A 74 8.05 2.66 -15.01
N LYS A 75 9.23 2.79 -14.39
CA LYS A 75 9.68 1.94 -13.29
C LYS A 75 9.80 2.75 -12.00
N ILE A 76 9.86 2.04 -10.88
CA ILE A 76 10.05 2.66 -9.56
C ILE A 76 11.52 3.05 -9.43
N ASP A 77 11.79 4.35 -9.29
CA ASP A 77 13.07 4.87 -8.82
C ASP A 77 13.17 4.65 -7.31
N LYS A 78 13.77 3.51 -6.93
CA LYS A 78 13.89 3.11 -5.52
C LYS A 78 14.63 4.13 -4.67
N ALA A 79 15.66 4.78 -5.21
CA ALA A 79 16.45 5.76 -4.46
C ALA A 79 15.65 7.03 -4.17
N LYS A 80 14.81 7.48 -5.11
CA LYS A 80 13.89 8.60 -4.87
C LYS A 80 12.75 8.20 -3.93
N LEU A 81 12.19 7.00 -4.10
CA LEU A 81 11.17 6.48 -3.21
C LEU A 81 11.67 6.37 -1.76
N GLU A 82 12.90 5.90 -1.56
CA GLU A 82 13.55 5.83 -0.25
C GLU A 82 13.64 7.21 0.41
N LYS A 83 14.11 8.23 -0.33
CA LYS A 83 14.16 9.61 0.18
C LYS A 83 12.79 10.14 0.59
N ILE A 84 11.75 9.84 -0.20
CA ILE A 84 10.37 10.23 0.12
C ILE A 84 9.90 9.52 1.39
N MET A 85 10.08 8.20 1.49
CA MET A 85 9.67 7.44 2.68
C MET A 85 10.39 7.91 3.94
N THR A 86 11.70 8.15 3.87
CA THR A 86 12.48 8.67 5.00
C THR A 86 11.99 10.05 5.43
N LYS A 87 11.60 10.92 4.49
CA LYS A 87 11.02 12.23 4.81
C LYS A 87 9.64 12.11 5.45
N ASP A 88 8.77 11.28 4.89
CA ASP A 88 7.36 11.22 5.27
C ASP A 88 7.10 10.37 6.51
N LEU A 89 7.96 9.37 6.77
CA LEU A 89 7.87 8.44 7.90
C LEU A 89 8.97 8.63 8.94
N GLY A 90 9.92 9.55 8.74
CA GLY A 90 11.09 9.72 9.60
C GLY A 90 10.78 10.03 11.07
N THR A 91 9.57 10.48 11.39
CA THR A 91 9.10 10.68 12.77
C THR A 91 8.67 9.38 13.46
N ASN A 92 8.48 8.30 12.72
CA ASN A 92 8.16 6.96 13.21
C ASN A 92 9.20 5.97 12.68
N ALA A 93 10.32 5.84 13.42
CA ALA A 93 11.46 5.03 13.01
C ALA A 93 11.13 3.55 12.78
N GLU A 94 10.26 2.96 13.62
CA GLU A 94 9.85 1.56 13.48
C GLU A 94 9.06 1.33 12.18
N LEU A 95 8.07 2.19 11.90
CA LEU A 95 7.31 2.11 10.64
C LEU A 95 8.20 2.33 9.41
N LEU A 96 9.17 3.26 9.50
CA LEU A 96 10.14 3.49 8.44
C LEU A 96 10.99 2.24 8.20
N GLU A 97 11.52 1.61 9.25
CA GLU A 97 12.30 0.37 9.16
C GLU A 97 11.51 -0.76 8.51
N ASP A 98 10.25 -0.95 8.91
CA ASP A 98 9.36 -1.96 8.33
C ASP A 98 9.04 -1.68 6.87
N VAL A 99 8.83 -0.43 6.47
CA VAL A 99 8.64 -0.04 5.07
C VAL A 99 9.90 -0.31 4.24
N MET A 100 11.08 0.02 4.76
CA MET A 100 12.35 -0.24 4.07
C MET A 100 12.58 -1.74 3.89
N THR A 101 12.40 -2.51 4.96
CA THR A 101 12.68 -3.95 4.99
C THR A 101 11.66 -4.75 4.19
N ASN A 102 10.37 -4.48 4.37
CA ASN A 102 9.31 -5.30 3.80
C ASN A 102 8.90 -4.88 2.38
N CYS A 103 9.08 -3.60 2.02
CA CYS A 103 8.61 -3.04 0.76
C CYS A 103 9.74 -2.67 -0.20
N LEU A 104 10.62 -1.74 0.16
CA LEU A 104 11.61 -1.21 -0.79
C LEU A 104 12.73 -2.22 -1.08
N ASN A 105 13.27 -2.82 -0.02
CA ASN A 105 14.32 -3.84 -0.07
C ASN A 105 13.76 -5.26 -0.06
N GLY A 106 12.50 -5.40 0.36
CA GLY A 106 11.80 -6.67 0.44
C GLY A 106 11.09 -7.09 -0.84
N ASN A 107 10.34 -8.18 -0.73
CA ASN A 107 9.53 -8.71 -1.82
C ASN A 107 8.12 -8.09 -1.80
N PHE A 108 7.96 -6.90 -2.37
CA PHE A 108 6.66 -6.23 -2.44
C PHE A 108 5.64 -6.94 -3.37
N GLU A 109 6.09 -7.86 -4.23
CA GLU A 109 5.21 -8.62 -5.13
C GLU A 109 4.20 -9.50 -4.38
N LYS A 110 4.48 -9.84 -3.11
CA LYS A 110 3.55 -10.67 -2.31
C LYS A 110 2.29 -9.93 -1.87
N TYR A 111 2.28 -8.60 -1.91
CA TYR A 111 1.22 -7.75 -1.36
C TYR A 111 0.06 -7.46 -2.34
N ALA A 112 0.13 -7.96 -3.57
CA ALA A 112 -1.00 -7.87 -4.49
C ALA A 112 -1.03 -9.07 -5.46
N PRO A 113 -2.14 -9.26 -6.19
CA PRO A 113 -2.22 -10.23 -7.27
C PRO A 113 -1.13 -10.05 -8.34
N PRO A 114 -0.70 -11.12 -9.03
CA PRO A 114 0.38 -11.05 -10.01
C PRO A 114 0.15 -10.08 -11.18
N ASP A 115 -1.11 -9.89 -11.58
CA ASP A 115 -1.60 -9.02 -12.64
C ASP A 115 -1.52 -7.53 -12.31
N PHE A 116 -1.31 -7.18 -11.04
CA PHE A 116 -1.11 -5.79 -10.65
C PHE A 116 0.29 -5.32 -11.07
N CYS A 117 0.43 -4.10 -11.57
CA CYS A 117 1.75 -3.52 -11.81
C CYS A 117 2.50 -3.23 -10.50
N ASN A 118 3.80 -3.03 -10.65
CA ASN A 118 4.73 -2.82 -9.55
C ASN A 118 4.36 -1.61 -8.69
N PHE A 119 3.84 -0.52 -9.27
CA PHE A 119 3.40 0.65 -8.50
C PHE A 119 2.24 0.32 -7.55
N MET A 120 1.23 -0.41 -8.03
CA MET A 120 0.12 -0.86 -7.18
C MET A 120 0.62 -1.79 -6.07
N LYS A 121 1.47 -2.77 -6.40
CA LYS A 121 2.05 -3.71 -5.43
C LYS A 121 2.87 -2.98 -4.35
N MET A 122 3.69 -2.00 -4.76
CA MET A 122 4.45 -1.15 -3.84
C MET A 122 3.54 -0.34 -2.92
N ARG A 123 2.54 0.35 -3.48
CA ARG A 123 1.55 1.11 -2.71
C ARG A 123 0.83 0.23 -1.69
N HIS A 124 0.44 -0.98 -2.09
CA HIS A 124 -0.21 -1.96 -1.22
C HIS A 124 0.71 -2.40 -0.08
N CYS A 125 1.99 -2.67 -0.38
CA CYS A 125 2.96 -2.99 0.66
C CYS A 125 3.07 -1.86 1.69
N VAL A 126 3.31 -0.62 1.24
CA VAL A 126 3.46 0.54 2.14
C VAL A 126 2.19 0.78 2.95
N SER A 127 1.02 0.72 2.31
CA SER A 127 -0.27 0.91 2.98
C SER A 127 -0.52 -0.17 4.05
N MET A 128 -0.15 -1.41 3.79
CA MET A 128 -0.25 -2.50 4.77
C MET A 128 0.61 -2.22 6.01
N GLN A 129 1.85 -1.74 5.83
CA GLN A 129 2.72 -1.37 6.96
C GLN A 129 2.10 -0.23 7.77
N ILE A 130 1.64 0.84 7.11
CA ILE A 130 1.01 1.98 7.80
C ILE A 130 -0.23 1.55 8.59
N LEU A 131 -1.07 0.69 8.01
CA LEU A 131 -2.26 0.18 8.68
C LEU A 131 -1.92 -0.78 9.83
N ASN A 132 -0.87 -1.60 9.70
CA ASN A 132 -0.40 -2.47 10.78
C ASN A 132 0.02 -1.67 12.02
N TYR A 133 0.65 -0.51 11.80
CA TYR A 133 1.04 0.43 12.86
C TYR A 133 -0.09 1.34 13.36
N CYS A 134 -1.33 1.14 12.89
CA CYS A 134 -2.45 1.93 13.34
C CYS A 134 -2.80 1.63 14.81
N GLN A 135 -2.51 2.58 15.69
CA GLN A 135 -2.80 2.47 17.13
C GLN A 135 -4.30 2.69 17.42
N GLU A 136 -4.92 3.62 16.70
CA GLU A 136 -6.31 4.02 16.92
C GLU A 136 -7.18 3.81 15.69
N TRP A 137 -8.15 2.90 15.83
CA TRP A 137 -9.10 2.55 14.77
C TRP A 137 -10.46 3.17 15.03
N ASN A 138 -11.13 3.61 13.96
CA ASN A 138 -12.53 3.99 14.01
C ASN A 138 -13.41 2.82 14.51
N LYS A 139 -14.39 3.14 15.37
CA LYS A 139 -15.21 2.15 16.09
C LYS A 139 -16.38 1.59 15.28
N ASN A 140 -16.63 2.11 14.07
CA ASN A 140 -17.70 1.58 13.21
C ASN A 140 -17.37 0.14 12.74
N VAL A 141 -18.40 -0.59 12.33
CA VAL A 141 -18.31 -2.01 11.98
C VAL A 141 -17.28 -2.26 10.87
N GLU A 142 -17.35 -1.50 9.77
CA GLU A 142 -16.47 -1.60 8.62
C GLU A 142 -14.97 -1.45 8.99
N CYS A 143 -14.66 -0.53 9.90
CA CYS A 143 -13.29 -0.32 10.36
C CYS A 143 -12.80 -1.39 11.33
N GLN A 144 -13.68 -1.99 12.12
CA GLN A 144 -13.31 -3.15 12.94
C GLN A 144 -13.08 -4.40 12.09
N GLU A 145 -13.82 -4.57 10.98
CA GLU A 145 -13.56 -5.63 10.01
C GLU A 145 -12.24 -5.41 9.27
N THR A 146 -11.97 -4.18 8.81
CA THR A 146 -10.69 -3.81 8.20
C THR A 146 -9.52 -4.07 9.15
N LYS A 147 -9.65 -3.70 10.43
CA LYS A 147 -8.62 -3.98 11.46
C LYS A 147 -8.31 -5.46 11.59
N LYS A 148 -9.34 -6.32 11.61
CA LYS A 148 -9.16 -7.78 11.68
C LYS A 148 -8.46 -8.30 10.43
N LEU A 149 -8.92 -7.86 9.26
CA LEU A 149 -8.35 -8.25 7.98
C LEU A 149 -6.87 -7.86 7.86
N VAL A 150 -6.49 -6.65 8.26
CA VAL A 150 -5.08 -6.21 8.28
C VAL A 150 -4.23 -7.14 9.14
N ARG A 151 -4.69 -7.49 10.35
CA ARG A 151 -3.96 -8.40 11.25
C ARG A 151 -3.80 -9.81 10.68
N GLU A 152 -4.79 -10.30 9.94
CA GLU A 152 -4.72 -11.59 9.26
C GLU A 152 -3.74 -11.53 8.09
N CYS A 153 -3.82 -10.46 7.29
CA CYS A 153 -2.96 -10.25 6.14
C CYS A 153 -1.50 -10.07 6.50
N VAL A 154 -1.19 -9.35 7.58
CA VAL A 154 0.19 -9.22 8.09
C VAL A 154 0.77 -10.61 8.36
N LYS A 155 0.05 -11.52 9.03
CA LYS A 155 0.54 -12.90 9.28
C LYS A 155 0.83 -13.72 8.02
N ILE A 156 0.18 -13.39 6.90
CA ILE A 156 0.38 -14.06 5.60
C ILE A 156 1.51 -13.40 4.80
N LEU A 157 1.65 -12.08 4.95
CA LEU A 157 2.43 -11.22 4.07
C LEU A 157 3.73 -10.73 4.67
N THR A 158 3.92 -10.69 5.99
CA THR A 158 5.19 -10.32 6.65
C THR A 158 5.79 -11.55 7.30
#